data_AF-A0A1E4S1N4-F1
#
_entry.id   AF-A0A1E4S1N4-F1
#
_cell.length_a   1.000
_cell.length_b   1.000
_cell.length_c   1.000
_cell.angle_alpha   90.00
_cell.angle_beta   90.00
_cell.angle_gamma   90.00
#
_symmetry.space_group_name_H-M   'P 1'
#
loop_
_entity.id
_entity.type
_entity.pdbx_description
1 polymer ?
#
loop_
_entity_poly.entity_id
_entity_poly.type
_entity_poly.pdbx_seq_one_letter_code
_entity_poly.pdbx_strand_id
1 'polypeptide(L)'
;MTSVSIGNELKDSFKETSNWVNNNVQFLSDVEQFYRQRIQIEREYSSQLQKLTSEYLKKKANRSIAVSVGDEPKITPGSLESATLVAWTEVLSKTEAVAKNHDTFANELNFKVADQILSLQRSTDAMQQRLLQFYQGTLLKKKDDIFEQVTRAKKSYDESCESMESNRAKSEKSFNKEKYQKKAHEKEVDMNIAKNNYLLKINIANRIKDKFYYQDLPEVLDLFQDLNEFKTMQWNFLLTLGSTAEINMENKNIELFNAAIKVIGENNPQLDTQMFIKHNVSQWAEPQDFYYIPSSIWHDDEQFRSGDEEVQALRRNLVLAHKSLSQVDESLESGRERLNSLSTQKAQCKGKSINDFEIKPSLDLVNQYLVTLSQFVIEENSKVSAQVEIETIENNVGDKDLSIDNLTVTTKKRGFFSRLKGASAEKDVVRDSSDAFDDSRSIMSSQTSKSHHSTHFKLGSLLRPRTTSVSTSATGGDPIGASSGSSTLQGTAMYAYEAQGDDELSLQAGETFNVIAPDDGSGWTEVTINGAQGLVPTSYIQVSTVSTPSLTKKKGPEVTPRRGAKKIQYCVAKFPYTAEDDTELTIAEGDRIEVIKGDDGGWTTGDLGGRTGLFPTSYVEFQ
;
A
#
# COMPACT_ATOMS: atom_id res chain seq x y z
N MET A 1 34.66 -40.21 -16.10
CA MET A 1 34.31 -41.40 -15.29
C MET A 1 34.38 -42.61 -16.20
N THR A 2 34.76 -43.78 -15.68
CA THR A 2 34.59 -45.05 -16.39
C THR A 2 33.10 -45.31 -16.63
N SER A 3 32.72 -45.77 -17.82
CA SER A 3 31.33 -46.15 -18.12
C SER A 3 30.96 -47.39 -17.30
N VAL A 4 30.01 -47.23 -16.38
CA VAL A 4 29.45 -48.32 -15.57
C VAL A 4 28.49 -49.14 -16.44
N SER A 5 28.51 -50.46 -16.30
CA SER A 5 27.62 -51.38 -17.03
C SER A 5 27.19 -52.52 -16.11
N ILE A 6 25.89 -52.63 -15.84
CA ILE A 6 25.31 -53.72 -15.06
C ILE A 6 25.59 -55.06 -15.74
N GLY A 7 25.54 -55.13 -17.07
CA GLY A 7 25.83 -56.35 -17.83
C GLY A 7 27.26 -56.85 -17.67
N ASN A 8 28.23 -55.95 -17.52
CA ASN A 8 29.63 -56.30 -17.30
C ASN A 8 29.94 -56.64 -15.82
N GLU A 9 29.35 -55.88 -14.88
CA GLU A 9 29.66 -55.98 -13.45
C GLU A 9 28.83 -57.05 -12.72
N LEU A 10 27.57 -57.26 -13.11
CA LEU A 10 26.58 -58.07 -12.37
C LEU A 10 25.98 -59.21 -13.23
N LYS A 11 26.85 -60.09 -13.75
CA LYS A 11 26.58 -61.07 -14.82
C LYS A 11 25.45 -62.11 -14.63
N ASP A 12 24.83 -62.20 -13.46
CA ASP A 12 23.68 -63.10 -13.20
C ASP A 12 22.58 -62.42 -12.35
N SER A 13 22.49 -61.08 -12.39
CA SER A 13 21.60 -60.28 -11.53
C SER A 13 20.25 -59.93 -12.15
N PHE A 14 19.74 -60.71 -13.11
CA PHE A 14 18.54 -60.34 -13.86
C PHE A 14 17.35 -59.98 -12.96
N LYS A 15 17.12 -60.80 -11.93
CA LYS A 15 15.97 -60.64 -11.03
C LYS A 15 16.10 -59.38 -10.20
N GLU A 16 17.28 -59.12 -9.67
CA GLU A 16 17.64 -57.97 -8.84
C GLU A 16 17.51 -56.68 -9.67
N THR A 17 18.11 -56.66 -10.87
CA THR A 17 18.06 -55.54 -11.81
C THR A 17 16.63 -55.26 -12.28
N SER A 18 15.89 -56.28 -12.72
CA SER A 18 14.50 -56.12 -13.18
C SER A 18 13.58 -55.61 -12.06
N ASN A 19 13.76 -56.08 -10.82
CA ASN A 19 13.00 -55.60 -9.67
C ASN A 19 13.38 -54.16 -9.29
N TRP A 20 14.66 -53.81 -9.37
CA TRP A 20 15.13 -52.44 -9.11
C TRP A 20 14.58 -51.44 -10.11
N VAL A 21 14.58 -51.76 -11.42
CA VAL A 21 13.95 -50.92 -12.45
C VAL A 21 12.43 -50.84 -12.22
N ASN A 22 11.77 -51.95 -11.90
CA ASN A 22 10.34 -51.96 -11.58
C ASN A 22 10.00 -50.97 -10.47
N ASN A 23 10.74 -51.01 -9.35
CA ASN A 23 10.50 -50.11 -8.22
C ASN A 23 10.72 -48.64 -8.61
N ASN A 24 11.73 -48.35 -9.44
CA ASN A 24 11.99 -47.01 -9.97
C ASN A 24 10.88 -46.50 -10.91
N VAL A 25 10.25 -47.39 -11.69
CA VAL A 25 9.13 -47.06 -12.58
C VAL A 25 7.86 -46.83 -11.76
N GLN A 26 7.54 -47.71 -10.80
CA GLN A 26 6.33 -47.57 -9.98
C GLN A 26 6.37 -46.33 -9.07
N PHE A 27 7.56 -45.92 -8.60
CA PHE A 27 7.72 -44.70 -7.79
C PHE A 27 7.31 -43.39 -8.51
N LEU A 28 7.23 -43.39 -9.85
CA LEU A 28 6.64 -42.27 -10.59
C LEU A 28 5.17 -42.01 -10.21
N SER A 29 4.43 -43.04 -9.76
CA SER A 29 3.04 -42.91 -9.31
C SER A 29 2.92 -42.02 -8.07
N ASP A 30 3.85 -42.14 -7.12
CA ASP A 30 3.83 -41.37 -5.88
C ASP A 30 4.11 -39.89 -6.16
N VAL A 31 5.00 -39.60 -7.11
CA VAL A 31 5.33 -38.24 -7.53
C VAL A 31 4.20 -37.61 -8.36
N GLU A 32 3.55 -38.39 -9.23
CA GLU A 32 2.34 -37.97 -9.93
C GLU A 32 1.25 -37.57 -8.92
N GLN A 33 0.99 -38.44 -7.94
CA GLN A 33 -0.02 -38.20 -6.90
C GLN A 33 0.32 -36.98 -6.05
N PHE A 34 1.59 -36.76 -5.69
CA PHE A 34 2.04 -35.54 -5.02
C PHE A 34 1.68 -34.28 -5.83
N TYR A 35 1.98 -34.26 -7.14
CA TYR A 35 1.62 -33.10 -7.96
C TYR A 35 0.09 -32.94 -8.08
N ARG A 36 -0.70 -34.02 -8.19
CA ARG A 36 -2.18 -33.93 -8.17
C ARG A 36 -2.71 -33.31 -6.89
N GLN A 37 -2.17 -33.71 -5.72
CA GLN A 37 -2.53 -33.12 -4.43
C GLN A 37 -2.12 -31.64 -4.36
N ARG A 38 -0.90 -31.29 -4.82
CA ARG A 38 -0.45 -29.90 -4.89
C ARG A 38 -1.38 -29.05 -5.76
N ILE A 39 -1.71 -29.51 -6.97
CA ILE A 39 -2.63 -28.83 -7.90
C ILE A 39 -4.00 -28.56 -7.25
N GLN A 40 -4.50 -29.50 -6.45
CA GLN A 40 -5.76 -29.31 -5.73
C GLN A 40 -5.67 -28.20 -4.66
N ILE A 41 -4.54 -28.11 -3.95
CA ILE A 41 -4.28 -27.06 -2.94
C ILE A 41 -4.16 -25.69 -3.62
N GLU A 42 -3.43 -25.56 -4.73
CA GLU A 42 -3.30 -24.30 -5.49
C GLU A 42 -4.66 -23.79 -6.01
N ARG A 43 -5.51 -24.69 -6.51
CA ARG A 43 -6.90 -24.37 -6.92
C ARG A 43 -7.78 -23.95 -5.76
N GLU A 44 -7.64 -24.61 -4.61
CA GLU A 44 -8.39 -24.22 -3.41
C GLU A 44 -7.96 -22.84 -2.91
N TYR A 45 -6.65 -22.56 -2.85
CA TYR A 45 -6.11 -21.25 -2.49
C TYR A 45 -6.63 -20.14 -3.43
N SER A 46 -6.59 -20.37 -4.74
CA SER A 46 -7.17 -19.48 -5.74
C SER A 46 -8.66 -19.20 -5.49
N SER A 47 -9.46 -20.25 -5.31
CA SER A 47 -10.90 -20.15 -5.08
C SER A 47 -11.25 -19.39 -3.79
N GLN A 48 -10.50 -19.63 -2.71
CA GLN A 48 -10.66 -18.92 -1.45
C GLN A 48 -10.33 -17.43 -1.59
N LEU A 49 -9.25 -17.07 -2.30
CA LEU A 49 -8.91 -15.65 -2.57
C LEU A 49 -9.95 -14.97 -3.46
N GLN A 50 -10.42 -15.60 -4.54
CA GLN A 50 -11.47 -15.03 -5.41
C GLN A 50 -12.77 -14.78 -4.64
N LYS A 51 -13.14 -15.70 -3.74
CA LYS A 51 -14.30 -15.52 -2.86
C LYS A 51 -14.11 -14.34 -1.91
N LEU A 52 -12.91 -14.21 -1.32
CA LEU A 52 -12.55 -13.11 -0.42
C LEU A 52 -12.64 -11.75 -1.14
N THR A 53 -12.01 -11.60 -2.31
CA THR A 53 -12.04 -10.32 -3.05
C THR A 53 -13.45 -9.98 -3.52
N SER A 54 -14.22 -10.95 -4.01
CA SER A 54 -15.63 -10.74 -4.39
C SER A 54 -16.49 -10.25 -3.22
N GLU A 55 -16.28 -10.77 -2.01
CA GLU A 55 -17.00 -10.31 -0.81
C GLU A 55 -16.62 -8.88 -0.43
N TYR A 56 -15.33 -8.54 -0.44
CA TYR A 56 -14.87 -7.21 -0.03
C TYR A 56 -15.12 -6.13 -1.09
N LEU A 57 -15.14 -6.47 -2.38
CA LEU A 57 -15.61 -5.56 -3.45
C LEU A 57 -17.09 -5.19 -3.26
N LYS A 58 -17.95 -6.14 -2.89
CA LYS A 58 -19.36 -5.87 -2.56
C LYS A 58 -19.51 -5.00 -1.32
N LYS A 59 -18.74 -5.29 -0.25
CA LYS A 59 -18.73 -4.46 0.97
C LYS A 59 -18.23 -3.03 0.71
N LYS A 60 -17.23 -2.87 -0.16
CA LYS A 60 -16.72 -1.57 -0.62
C LYS A 60 -17.80 -0.80 -1.38
N ALA A 61 -18.43 -1.40 -2.39
CA ALA A 61 -19.48 -0.76 -3.17
C ALA A 61 -20.61 -0.20 -2.29
N ASN A 62 -21.08 -0.98 -1.30
CA ASN A 62 -22.11 -0.57 -0.34
C ASN A 62 -21.70 0.61 0.58
N ARG A 63 -20.43 0.98 0.62
CA ARG A 63 -19.89 2.08 1.46
C ARG A 63 -19.27 3.20 0.65
N SER A 64 -19.24 3.09 -0.69
CA SER A 64 -18.40 3.95 -1.53
C SER A 64 -18.76 5.44 -1.41
N ILE A 65 -20.05 5.78 -1.45
CA ILE A 65 -20.54 7.16 -1.25
C ILE A 65 -20.19 7.68 0.15
N ALA A 66 -20.59 6.95 1.21
CA ALA A 66 -20.38 7.37 2.59
C ALA A 66 -18.90 7.61 2.94
N VAL A 67 -17.99 6.76 2.43
CA VAL A 67 -16.54 6.90 2.62
C VAL A 67 -15.93 8.00 1.73
N SER A 68 -16.55 8.35 0.60
CA SER A 68 -16.03 9.37 -0.32
C SER A 68 -16.48 10.79 0.01
N VAL A 69 -17.74 10.96 0.43
CA VAL A 69 -18.39 12.29 0.58
C VAL A 69 -19.27 12.43 1.82
N GLY A 70 -19.33 11.41 2.69
CA GLY A 70 -20.21 11.38 3.87
C GLY A 70 -21.63 10.87 3.57
N ASP A 71 -22.45 10.77 4.63
CA ASP A 71 -23.77 10.13 4.57
C ASP A 71 -24.85 10.98 3.86
N GLU A 72 -24.76 12.31 3.96
CA GLU A 72 -25.74 13.26 3.39
C GLU A 72 -25.07 14.37 2.54
N PRO A 73 -24.40 14.01 1.43
CA PRO A 73 -23.71 14.98 0.57
C PRO A 73 -24.71 15.92 -0.10
N LYS A 74 -24.30 17.18 -0.34
CA LYS A 74 -25.12 18.18 -1.05
C LYS A 74 -25.17 17.94 -2.56
N ILE A 75 -24.13 17.29 -3.10
CA ILE A 75 -24.03 16.87 -4.50
C ILE A 75 -23.63 15.40 -4.51
N THR A 76 -24.34 14.55 -5.26
CA THR A 76 -24.02 13.12 -5.38
C THR A 76 -22.75 12.93 -6.22
N PRO A 77 -21.76 12.11 -5.80
CA PRO A 77 -20.48 11.96 -6.50
C PRO A 77 -20.56 11.09 -7.77
N GLY A 78 -21.71 10.48 -8.07
CA GLY A 78 -21.86 9.55 -9.19
C GLY A 78 -20.98 8.31 -9.01
N SER A 79 -20.12 8.06 -9.99
CA SER A 79 -19.13 6.97 -9.99
C SER A 79 -17.79 7.32 -9.31
N LEU A 80 -17.60 8.56 -8.84
CA LEU A 80 -16.35 8.95 -8.18
C LEU A 80 -16.18 8.29 -6.82
N GLU A 81 -14.94 7.93 -6.55
CA GLU A 81 -14.50 7.37 -5.28
C GLU A 81 -13.33 8.17 -4.71
N SER A 82 -13.20 8.19 -3.38
CA SER A 82 -12.04 8.77 -2.71
C SER A 82 -10.75 8.02 -3.05
N ALA A 83 -9.60 8.70 -2.96
CA ALA A 83 -8.28 8.12 -3.19
C ALA A 83 -7.99 6.96 -2.21
N THR A 84 -8.52 7.02 -0.98
CA THR A 84 -8.56 5.86 -0.06
C THR A 84 -9.25 4.63 -0.66
N LEU A 85 -10.41 4.80 -1.31
CA LEU A 85 -11.12 3.68 -1.94
C LEU A 85 -10.45 3.20 -3.23
N VAL A 86 -9.84 4.10 -4.00
CA VAL A 86 -9.03 3.74 -5.18
C VAL A 86 -7.85 2.86 -4.77
N ALA A 87 -7.07 3.27 -3.77
CA ALA A 87 -5.94 2.47 -3.27
C ALA A 87 -6.39 1.11 -2.70
N TRP A 88 -7.54 1.06 -2.00
CA TRP A 88 -8.11 -0.21 -1.53
C TRP A 88 -8.60 -1.12 -2.67
N THR A 89 -9.13 -0.53 -3.75
CA THR A 89 -9.55 -1.25 -4.95
C THR A 89 -8.37 -1.90 -5.64
N GLU A 90 -7.23 -1.20 -5.71
CA GLU A 90 -6.01 -1.77 -6.28
C GLU A 90 -5.53 -2.98 -5.49
N VAL A 91 -5.54 -2.93 -4.15
CA VAL A 91 -5.20 -4.08 -3.29
C VAL A 91 -6.12 -5.28 -3.57
N LEU A 92 -7.44 -5.06 -3.65
CA LEU A 92 -8.41 -6.12 -3.98
C LEU A 92 -8.21 -6.69 -5.39
N SER A 93 -7.95 -5.81 -6.38
CA SER A 93 -7.71 -6.17 -7.78
C SER A 93 -6.44 -7.02 -7.94
N LYS A 94 -5.32 -6.60 -7.33
CA LYS A 94 -4.08 -7.38 -7.36
C LYS A 94 -4.20 -8.70 -6.60
N THR A 95 -4.95 -8.75 -5.50
CA THR A 95 -5.23 -10.01 -4.78
C THR A 95 -6.04 -10.99 -5.64
N GLU A 96 -7.00 -10.50 -6.44
CA GLU A 96 -7.74 -11.33 -7.39
C GLU A 96 -6.86 -11.81 -8.55
N ALA A 97 -5.94 -10.97 -9.03
CA ALA A 97 -4.95 -11.33 -10.05
C ALA A 97 -3.96 -12.40 -9.56
N VAL A 98 -3.49 -12.31 -8.30
CA VAL A 98 -2.71 -13.37 -7.64
C VAL A 98 -3.50 -14.68 -7.64
N ALA A 99 -4.78 -14.65 -7.25
CA ALA A 99 -5.63 -15.84 -7.29
C ALA A 99 -5.70 -16.47 -8.71
N LYS A 100 -5.83 -15.65 -9.76
CA LYS A 100 -5.81 -16.12 -11.16
C LYS A 100 -4.44 -16.69 -11.58
N ASN A 101 -3.33 -16.15 -11.06
CA ASN A 101 -2.00 -16.71 -11.26
C ASN A 101 -1.88 -18.11 -10.65
N HIS A 102 -2.39 -18.34 -9.43
CA HIS A 102 -2.37 -19.67 -8.79
C HIS A 102 -3.21 -20.71 -9.54
N ASP A 103 -4.40 -20.36 -10.06
CA ASP A 103 -5.17 -21.31 -10.90
C ASP A 103 -4.44 -21.61 -12.22
N THR A 104 -3.86 -20.59 -12.86
CA THR A 104 -3.04 -20.77 -14.07
C THR A 104 -1.84 -21.70 -13.80
N PHE A 105 -1.13 -21.49 -12.68
CA PHE A 105 -0.02 -22.33 -12.24
C PHE A 105 -0.48 -23.77 -11.94
N ALA A 106 -1.62 -23.97 -11.28
CA ALA A 106 -2.19 -25.29 -11.04
C ALA A 106 -2.51 -26.02 -12.36
N ASN A 107 -3.02 -25.30 -13.36
CA ASN A 107 -3.27 -25.85 -14.70
C ASN A 107 -1.95 -26.16 -15.44
N GLU A 108 -0.92 -25.32 -15.32
CA GLU A 108 0.41 -25.61 -15.87
C GLU A 108 1.05 -26.85 -15.24
N LEU A 109 1.04 -26.97 -13.91
CA LEU A 109 1.50 -28.17 -13.20
C LEU A 109 0.76 -29.43 -13.66
N ASN A 110 -0.56 -29.33 -13.89
CA ASN A 110 -1.37 -30.46 -14.34
C ASN A 110 -0.88 -30.99 -15.71
N PHE A 111 -0.84 -30.14 -16.72
CA PHE A 111 -0.55 -30.55 -18.10
C PHE A 111 0.94 -30.74 -18.41
N LYS A 112 1.82 -29.90 -17.82
CA LYS A 112 3.26 -29.91 -18.09
C LYS A 112 4.04 -30.87 -17.19
N VAL A 113 3.52 -31.19 -15.99
CA VAL A 113 4.21 -32.04 -15.02
C VAL A 113 3.42 -33.32 -14.75
N ALA A 114 2.26 -33.26 -14.09
CA ALA A 114 1.55 -34.47 -13.63
C ALA A 114 1.17 -35.42 -14.78
N ASP A 115 0.55 -34.90 -15.85
CA ASP A 115 0.16 -35.70 -17.02
C ASP A 115 1.39 -36.28 -17.75
N GLN A 116 2.53 -35.56 -17.74
CA GLN A 116 3.77 -36.04 -18.36
C GLN A 116 4.47 -37.11 -17.53
N ILE A 117 4.44 -37.02 -16.19
CA ILE A 117 4.94 -38.06 -15.29
C ILE A 117 4.13 -39.36 -15.47
N LEU A 118 2.78 -39.25 -15.56
CA LEU A 118 1.91 -40.40 -15.84
C LEU A 118 2.20 -41.03 -17.22
N SER A 119 2.44 -40.20 -18.24
CA SER A 119 2.83 -40.64 -19.58
C SER A 119 4.19 -41.35 -19.59
N LEU A 120 5.17 -40.80 -18.86
CA LEU A 120 6.50 -41.39 -18.68
C LEU A 120 6.39 -42.77 -18.00
N GLN A 121 5.65 -42.87 -16.89
CA GLN A 121 5.43 -44.12 -16.16
C GLN A 121 4.83 -45.20 -17.05
N ARG A 122 3.75 -44.89 -17.78
CA ARG A 122 3.11 -45.85 -18.70
C ARG A 122 4.05 -46.31 -19.81
N SER A 123 4.87 -45.39 -20.32
CA SER A 123 5.83 -45.68 -21.40
C SER A 123 7.00 -46.55 -20.91
N THR A 124 7.54 -46.26 -19.73
CA THR A 124 8.67 -47.01 -19.15
C THR A 124 8.23 -48.39 -18.65
N ASP A 125 7.06 -48.52 -18.01
CA ASP A 125 6.47 -49.82 -17.67
C ASP A 125 6.25 -50.67 -18.93
N ALA A 126 5.64 -50.12 -19.98
CA ALA A 126 5.42 -50.85 -21.23
C ALA A 126 6.74 -51.32 -21.89
N MET A 127 7.83 -50.55 -21.77
CA MET A 127 9.17 -50.98 -22.23
C MET A 127 9.75 -52.06 -21.31
N GLN A 128 9.62 -51.92 -19.99
CA GLN A 128 10.05 -52.90 -19.00
C GLN A 128 9.37 -54.27 -19.21
N GLN A 129 8.06 -54.29 -19.44
CA GLN A 129 7.30 -55.52 -19.72
C GLN A 129 7.76 -56.19 -21.03
N ARG A 130 8.15 -55.41 -22.05
CA ARG A 130 8.73 -55.97 -23.29
C ARG A 130 10.10 -56.62 -23.05
N LEU A 131 10.97 -55.98 -22.25
CA LEU A 131 12.27 -56.56 -21.86
C LEU A 131 12.09 -57.86 -21.05
N LEU A 132 11.15 -57.85 -20.09
CA LEU A 132 10.79 -59.04 -19.30
C LEU A 132 10.31 -60.19 -20.19
N GLN A 133 9.39 -59.90 -21.11
CA GLN A 133 8.84 -60.88 -22.06
C GLN A 133 9.90 -61.40 -23.04
N PHE A 134 10.84 -60.55 -23.48
CA PHE A 134 11.97 -60.97 -24.31
C PHE A 134 12.88 -61.95 -23.56
N TYR A 135 13.31 -61.59 -22.34
CA TYR A 135 14.16 -62.44 -21.52
C TYR A 135 13.50 -63.78 -21.18
N GLN A 136 12.30 -63.76 -20.59
CA GLN A 136 11.61 -64.97 -20.12
C GLN A 136 11.06 -65.80 -21.29
N GLY A 137 10.34 -65.17 -22.21
CA GLY A 137 9.64 -65.84 -23.31
C GLY A 137 10.54 -66.30 -24.45
N THR A 138 11.72 -65.68 -24.64
CA THR A 138 12.64 -65.99 -25.74
C THR A 138 13.97 -66.55 -25.25
N LEU A 139 14.73 -65.81 -24.44
CA LEU A 139 16.11 -66.18 -24.10
C LEU A 139 16.19 -67.37 -23.13
N LEU A 140 15.51 -67.28 -21.98
CA LEU A 140 15.45 -68.35 -20.98
C LEU A 140 14.88 -69.64 -21.59
N LYS A 141 13.69 -69.53 -22.20
CA LYS A 141 13.02 -70.67 -22.83
C LYS A 141 13.91 -71.39 -23.85
N LYS A 142 14.60 -70.64 -24.73
CA LYS A 142 15.51 -71.24 -25.73
C LYS A 142 16.75 -71.90 -25.12
N LYS A 143 17.28 -71.36 -24.02
CA LYS A 143 18.36 -72.01 -23.25
C LYS A 143 17.86 -73.33 -22.65
N ASP A 144 16.70 -73.30 -22.00
CA ASP A 144 16.15 -74.44 -21.28
C ASP A 144 15.70 -75.56 -22.23
N ASP A 145 15.05 -75.24 -23.36
CA ASP A 145 14.71 -76.17 -24.44
C ASP A 145 15.95 -76.89 -25.00
N ILE A 146 17.10 -76.23 -25.04
CA ILE A 146 18.37 -76.79 -25.53
C ILE A 146 19.05 -77.64 -24.45
N PHE A 147 18.97 -77.24 -23.18
CA PHE A 147 19.46 -78.04 -22.06
C PHE A 147 18.63 -79.34 -21.91
N GLU A 148 17.31 -79.27 -22.08
CA GLU A 148 16.46 -80.46 -22.04
C GLU A 148 16.76 -81.43 -23.20
N GLN A 149 17.13 -80.92 -24.39
CA GLN A 149 17.60 -81.76 -25.50
C GLN A 149 18.88 -82.54 -25.15
N VAL A 150 19.78 -82.00 -24.33
CA VAL A 150 20.96 -82.74 -23.82
C VAL A 150 20.51 -83.88 -22.91
N THR A 151 19.59 -83.62 -21.99
CA THR A 151 19.03 -84.63 -21.07
C THR A 151 18.32 -85.76 -21.83
N ARG A 152 17.50 -85.41 -22.83
CA ARG A 152 16.82 -86.39 -23.71
C ARG A 152 17.82 -87.23 -24.51
N ALA A 153 18.86 -86.60 -25.07
CA ALA A 153 19.90 -87.31 -25.83
C ALA A 153 20.77 -88.22 -24.94
N LYS A 154 21.06 -87.80 -23.69
CA LYS A 154 21.74 -88.64 -22.69
C LYS A 154 20.93 -89.90 -22.39
N LYS A 155 19.64 -89.75 -22.09
CA LYS A 155 18.73 -90.86 -21.83
C LYS A 155 18.70 -91.86 -23.00
N SER A 156 18.56 -91.36 -24.23
CA SER A 156 18.56 -92.23 -25.43
C SER A 156 19.90 -92.95 -25.65
N TYR A 157 21.03 -92.32 -25.33
CA TYR A 157 22.34 -92.98 -25.34
C TYR A 157 22.45 -94.07 -24.25
N ASP A 158 21.95 -93.82 -23.04
CA ASP A 158 21.96 -94.81 -21.95
C ASP A 158 21.10 -96.04 -22.28
N GLU A 159 19.87 -95.82 -22.75
CA GLU A 159 18.98 -96.89 -23.24
C GLU A 159 19.62 -97.71 -24.37
N SER A 160 20.39 -97.04 -25.24
CA SER A 160 21.14 -97.72 -26.32
C SER A 160 22.32 -98.53 -25.79
N CYS A 161 23.03 -98.06 -24.75
CA CYS A 161 24.08 -98.82 -24.07
C CYS A 161 23.52 -100.08 -23.40
N GLU A 162 22.42 -99.96 -22.65
CA GLU A 162 21.75 -101.10 -22.01
C GLU A 162 21.28 -102.15 -23.03
N SER A 163 20.69 -101.67 -24.13
CA SER A 163 20.25 -102.53 -25.25
C SER A 163 21.42 -103.25 -25.93
N MET A 164 22.52 -102.55 -26.18
CA MET A 164 23.74 -103.13 -26.75
C MET A 164 24.31 -104.22 -25.83
N GLU A 165 24.55 -103.91 -24.55
CA GLU A 165 25.12 -104.84 -23.58
C GLU A 165 24.22 -106.08 -23.37
N SER A 166 22.90 -105.88 -23.31
CA SER A 166 21.93 -106.98 -23.24
C SER A 166 22.01 -107.93 -24.44
N ASN A 167 22.29 -107.42 -25.65
CA ASN A 167 22.46 -108.26 -26.84
C ASN A 167 23.87 -108.87 -26.91
N ARG A 168 24.91 -108.17 -26.43
CA ARG A 168 26.29 -108.69 -26.27
C ARG A 168 26.33 -109.90 -25.34
N ALA A 169 25.75 -109.78 -24.14
CA ALA A 169 25.66 -110.89 -23.19
C ALA A 169 24.83 -112.08 -23.68
N LYS A 170 23.88 -111.86 -24.62
CA LYS A 170 23.13 -112.93 -25.30
C LYS A 170 23.94 -113.61 -26.40
N SER A 171 24.83 -112.89 -27.09
CA SER A 171 25.66 -113.47 -28.15
C SER A 171 26.76 -114.38 -27.60
N GLU A 172 27.32 -114.04 -26.43
CA GLU A 172 28.29 -114.88 -25.71
C GLU A 172 27.71 -116.23 -25.25
N LYS A 173 26.42 -116.27 -24.91
CA LYS A 173 25.74 -117.43 -24.32
C LYS A 173 24.97 -118.30 -25.32
N SER A 174 24.93 -117.93 -26.61
CA SER A 174 24.06 -118.57 -27.62
C SER A 174 24.79 -119.62 -28.46
N PHE A 175 24.07 -120.69 -28.82
CA PHE A 175 24.56 -121.78 -29.68
C PHE A 175 24.70 -121.36 -31.15
N ASN A 176 23.96 -120.33 -31.60
CA ASN A 176 24.00 -119.80 -32.97
C ASN A 176 24.77 -118.46 -33.00
N LYS A 177 26.09 -118.52 -32.80
CA LYS A 177 26.94 -117.35 -32.53
C LYS A 177 26.85 -116.26 -33.61
N GLU A 178 26.88 -116.63 -34.89
CA GLU A 178 26.93 -115.68 -36.02
C GLU A 178 25.73 -114.73 -36.08
N LYS A 179 24.50 -115.26 -35.95
CA LYS A 179 23.27 -114.44 -35.96
C LYS A 179 23.22 -113.44 -34.79
N TYR A 180 23.63 -113.87 -33.60
CA TYR A 180 23.61 -113.00 -32.41
C TYR A 180 24.79 -112.03 -32.38
N GLN A 181 25.94 -112.36 -32.96
CA GLN A 181 27.06 -111.43 -33.16
C GLN A 181 26.68 -110.30 -34.13
N LYS A 182 26.08 -110.62 -35.29
CA LYS A 182 25.60 -109.59 -36.22
C LYS A 182 24.63 -108.62 -35.54
N LYS A 183 23.67 -109.13 -34.77
CA LYS A 183 22.70 -108.30 -34.04
C LYS A 183 23.34 -107.48 -32.90
N ALA A 184 24.40 -107.98 -32.26
CA ALA A 184 25.14 -107.20 -31.27
C ALA A 184 25.89 -106.04 -31.95
N HIS A 185 26.51 -106.27 -33.11
CA HIS A 185 27.18 -105.22 -33.90
C HIS A 185 26.20 -104.17 -34.45
N GLU A 186 25.01 -104.58 -34.92
CA GLU A 186 23.93 -103.63 -35.27
C GLU A 186 23.58 -102.71 -34.09
N LYS A 187 23.52 -103.24 -32.86
CA LYS A 187 23.26 -102.45 -31.64
C LYS A 187 24.44 -101.61 -31.16
N GLU A 188 25.67 -102.03 -31.44
CA GLU A 188 26.88 -101.22 -31.25
C GLU A 188 26.88 -99.99 -32.17
N VAL A 189 26.47 -100.15 -33.43
CA VAL A 189 26.30 -99.03 -34.37
C VAL A 189 25.20 -98.07 -33.89
N ASP A 190 24.02 -98.58 -33.50
CA ASP A 190 22.95 -97.76 -32.92
C ASP A 190 23.41 -96.95 -31.69
N MET A 191 24.12 -97.60 -30.76
CA MET A 191 24.69 -96.97 -29.57
C MET A 191 25.70 -95.88 -29.93
N ASN A 192 26.57 -96.11 -30.92
CA ASN A 192 27.54 -95.13 -31.39
C ASN A 192 26.87 -93.93 -32.09
N ILE A 193 25.76 -94.14 -32.81
CA ILE A 193 24.93 -93.05 -33.36
C ILE A 193 24.31 -92.22 -32.23
N ALA A 194 23.73 -92.87 -31.21
CA ALA A 194 23.18 -92.17 -30.04
C ALA A 194 24.25 -91.40 -29.26
N LYS A 195 25.45 -91.97 -29.10
CA LYS A 195 26.63 -91.31 -28.51
C LYS A 195 27.03 -90.05 -29.26
N ASN A 196 27.12 -90.15 -30.59
CA ASN A 196 27.48 -89.01 -31.44
C ASN A 196 26.41 -87.91 -31.39
N ASN A 197 25.12 -88.27 -31.33
CA ASN A 197 24.04 -87.31 -31.13
C ASN A 197 24.15 -86.60 -29.77
N TYR A 198 24.39 -87.34 -28.69
CA TYR A 198 24.57 -86.78 -27.35
C TYR A 198 25.76 -85.81 -27.29
N LEU A 199 26.92 -86.19 -27.84
CA LEU A 199 28.09 -85.31 -27.94
C LEU A 199 27.81 -84.04 -28.76
N LEU A 200 27.05 -84.14 -29.87
CA LEU A 200 26.63 -82.98 -30.65
C LEU A 200 25.73 -82.05 -29.82
N LYS A 201 24.77 -82.59 -29.06
CA LYS A 201 23.88 -81.80 -28.19
C LYS A 201 24.65 -81.10 -27.06
N ILE A 202 25.62 -81.78 -26.42
CA ILE A 202 26.51 -81.15 -25.43
C ILE A 202 27.24 -79.94 -26.03
N ASN A 203 27.86 -80.10 -27.20
CA ASN A 203 28.63 -79.04 -27.84
C ASN A 203 27.76 -77.82 -28.20
N ILE A 204 26.54 -78.06 -28.70
CA ILE A 204 25.55 -76.99 -28.96
C ILE A 204 25.14 -76.30 -27.66
N ALA A 205 24.78 -77.05 -26.62
CA ALA A 205 24.34 -76.51 -25.34
C ALA A 205 25.43 -75.68 -24.64
N ASN A 206 26.69 -76.13 -24.69
CA ASN A 206 27.82 -75.37 -24.15
C ASN A 206 28.00 -74.02 -24.87
N ARG A 207 27.92 -74.00 -26.21
CA ARG A 207 28.04 -72.75 -26.98
C ARG A 207 26.86 -71.80 -26.76
N ILE A 208 25.65 -72.33 -26.60
CA ILE A 208 24.46 -71.54 -26.24
C ILE A 208 24.55 -71.00 -24.82
N LYS A 209 25.04 -71.79 -23.85
CA LYS A 209 25.32 -71.34 -22.48
C LYS A 209 26.33 -70.20 -22.47
N ASP A 210 27.45 -70.34 -23.18
CA ASP A 210 28.47 -69.30 -23.27
C ASP A 210 27.90 -68.02 -23.90
N LYS A 211 27.16 -68.12 -25.01
CA LYS A 211 26.49 -66.97 -25.63
C LYS A 211 25.47 -66.32 -24.68
N PHE A 212 24.69 -67.11 -23.94
CA PHE A 212 23.70 -66.59 -23.01
C PHE A 212 24.35 -65.74 -21.90
N TYR A 213 25.37 -66.28 -21.21
CA TYR A 213 25.97 -65.60 -20.05
C TYR A 213 27.03 -64.53 -20.40
N TYR A 214 27.65 -64.59 -21.59
CA TYR A 214 28.71 -63.64 -21.99
C TYR A 214 28.31 -62.69 -23.11
N GLN A 215 27.08 -62.77 -23.63
CA GLN A 215 26.55 -61.85 -24.63
C GLN A 215 25.10 -61.46 -24.36
N ASP A 216 24.16 -62.42 -24.34
CA ASP A 216 22.72 -62.11 -24.35
C ASP A 216 22.21 -61.53 -23.03
N LEU A 217 22.65 -62.06 -21.89
CA LEU A 217 22.25 -61.59 -20.57
C LEU A 217 22.89 -60.22 -20.21
N PRO A 218 24.19 -59.97 -20.44
CA PRO A 218 24.77 -58.64 -20.31
C PRO A 218 24.03 -57.56 -21.10
N GLU A 219 23.72 -57.81 -22.37
CA GLU A 219 22.98 -56.85 -23.23
C GLU A 219 21.60 -56.52 -22.64
N VAL A 220 20.87 -57.52 -22.15
CA VAL A 220 19.55 -57.31 -21.52
C VAL A 220 19.67 -56.51 -20.22
N LEU A 221 20.71 -56.76 -19.42
CA LEU A 221 20.97 -56.01 -18.18
C LEU A 221 21.30 -54.54 -18.46
N ASP A 222 22.11 -54.26 -19.48
CA ASP A 222 22.42 -52.91 -19.91
C ASP A 222 21.18 -52.19 -20.51
N LEU A 223 20.30 -52.89 -21.24
CA LEU A 223 19.00 -52.33 -21.66
C LEU A 223 18.07 -51.96 -20.48
N PHE A 224 18.14 -52.68 -19.35
CA PHE A 224 17.45 -52.28 -18.13
C PHE A 224 18.11 -51.05 -17.46
N GLN A 225 19.44 -50.94 -17.52
CA GLN A 225 20.18 -49.75 -17.08
C GLN A 225 19.76 -48.52 -17.89
N ASP A 226 19.83 -48.60 -19.23
CA ASP A 226 19.43 -47.54 -20.17
C ASP A 226 18.00 -47.06 -19.92
N LEU A 227 17.06 -47.99 -19.70
CA LEU A 227 15.67 -47.66 -19.40
C LEU A 227 15.53 -46.83 -18.12
N ASN A 228 16.27 -47.18 -17.06
CA ASN A 228 16.26 -46.42 -15.81
C ASN A 228 17.00 -45.07 -15.92
N GLU A 229 18.11 -45.01 -16.66
CA GLU A 229 18.84 -43.77 -16.91
C GLU A 229 18.01 -42.79 -17.73
N PHE A 230 17.39 -43.24 -18.83
CA PHE A 230 16.43 -42.47 -19.61
C PHE A 230 15.27 -41.95 -18.74
N LYS A 231 14.62 -42.83 -17.97
CA LYS A 231 13.57 -42.45 -17.01
C LYS A 231 14.03 -41.36 -16.05
N THR A 232 15.26 -41.46 -15.53
CA THR A 232 15.84 -40.50 -14.59
C THR A 232 16.18 -39.17 -15.25
N MET A 233 16.62 -39.18 -16.50
CA MET A 233 16.83 -37.97 -17.30
C MET A 233 15.52 -37.21 -17.54
N GLN A 234 14.48 -37.93 -17.97
CA GLN A 234 13.14 -37.34 -18.19
C GLN A 234 12.51 -36.85 -16.89
N TRP A 235 12.67 -37.58 -15.78
CA TRP A 235 12.28 -37.14 -14.44
C TRP A 235 12.91 -35.80 -14.08
N ASN A 236 14.23 -35.66 -14.22
CA ASN A 236 14.94 -34.43 -13.85
C ASN A 236 14.47 -33.23 -14.67
N PHE A 237 14.18 -33.43 -15.97
CA PHE A 237 13.58 -32.42 -16.82
C PHE A 237 12.19 -31.99 -16.32
N LEU A 238 11.31 -32.94 -15.99
CA LEU A 238 9.95 -32.65 -15.52
C LEU A 238 9.90 -31.94 -14.15
N LEU A 239 10.78 -32.31 -13.21
CA LEU A 239 10.91 -31.58 -11.93
C LEU A 239 11.41 -30.15 -12.15
N THR A 240 12.42 -29.97 -13.02
CA THR A 240 12.96 -28.64 -13.38
C THR A 240 11.86 -27.77 -14.00
N LEU A 241 11.01 -28.34 -14.85
CA LEU A 241 9.88 -27.65 -15.46
C LEU A 241 8.84 -27.22 -14.41
N GLY A 242 8.57 -28.06 -13.41
CA GLY A 242 7.71 -27.72 -12.27
C GLY A 242 8.23 -26.53 -11.47
N SER A 243 9.50 -26.55 -11.05
CA SER A 243 10.12 -25.43 -10.32
C SER A 243 10.21 -24.16 -11.17
N THR A 244 10.39 -24.28 -12.49
CA THR A 244 10.41 -23.13 -13.41
C THR A 244 9.03 -22.48 -13.54
N ALA A 245 7.96 -23.28 -13.58
CA ALA A 245 6.59 -22.77 -13.59
C ALA A 245 6.24 -22.00 -12.30
N GLU A 246 6.75 -22.48 -11.16
CA GLU A 246 6.59 -21.84 -9.85
C GLU A 246 7.32 -20.48 -9.77
N ILE A 247 8.59 -20.43 -10.19
CA ILE A 247 9.36 -19.18 -10.31
C ILE A 247 8.65 -18.17 -11.23
N ASN A 248 8.09 -18.62 -12.36
CA ASN A 248 7.37 -17.76 -13.28
C ASN A 248 6.06 -17.22 -12.70
N MET A 249 5.38 -17.97 -11.83
CA MET A 249 4.21 -17.50 -11.10
C MET A 249 4.59 -16.47 -10.03
N GLU A 250 5.64 -16.73 -9.24
CA GLU A 250 6.07 -15.79 -8.20
C GLU A 250 6.56 -14.46 -8.78
N ASN A 251 7.28 -14.48 -9.90
CA ASN A 251 7.68 -13.24 -10.59
C ASN A 251 6.47 -12.39 -11.00
N LYS A 252 5.40 -13.00 -11.51
CA LYS A 252 4.13 -12.30 -11.81
C LYS A 252 3.47 -11.74 -10.54
N ASN A 253 3.49 -12.49 -9.44
CA ASN A 253 2.96 -12.01 -8.16
C ASN A 253 3.76 -10.80 -7.65
N ILE A 254 5.09 -10.84 -7.73
CA ILE A 254 5.99 -9.73 -7.38
C ILE A 254 5.70 -8.48 -8.23
N GLU A 255 5.49 -8.63 -9.55
CA GLU A 255 5.07 -7.53 -10.43
C GLU A 255 3.73 -6.91 -9.99
N LEU A 256 2.72 -7.73 -9.65
CA LEU A 256 1.43 -7.25 -9.13
C LEU A 256 1.59 -6.48 -7.82
N PHE A 257 2.41 -6.97 -6.88
CA PHE A 257 2.66 -6.29 -5.60
C PHE A 257 3.42 -4.97 -5.78
N ASN A 258 4.42 -4.92 -6.65
CA ASN A 258 5.14 -3.68 -6.98
C ASN A 258 4.20 -2.64 -7.62
N ALA A 259 3.28 -3.07 -8.48
CA ALA A 259 2.25 -2.19 -9.05
C ALA A 259 1.31 -1.64 -7.96
N ALA A 260 0.83 -2.48 -7.04
CA ALA A 260 0.02 -2.00 -5.90
C ALA A 260 0.79 -1.00 -5.02
N ILE A 261 2.05 -1.29 -4.67
CA ILE A 261 2.89 -0.41 -3.85
C ILE A 261 3.05 0.96 -4.52
N LYS A 262 3.24 1.00 -5.85
CA LYS A 262 3.30 2.26 -6.62
C LYS A 262 2.02 3.08 -6.48
N VAL A 263 0.85 2.50 -6.77
CA VAL A 263 -0.45 3.18 -6.70
C VAL A 263 -0.79 3.62 -5.27
N ILE A 264 -0.45 2.82 -4.26
CA ILE A 264 -0.60 3.19 -2.85
C ILE A 264 0.31 4.36 -2.49
N GLY A 265 1.54 4.41 -3.00
CA GLY A 265 2.47 5.52 -2.81
C GLY A 265 2.06 6.82 -3.52
N GLU A 266 1.24 6.72 -4.58
CA GLU A 266 0.66 7.85 -5.31
C GLU A 266 -0.61 8.42 -4.64
N ASN A 267 -1.15 7.75 -3.61
CA ASN A 267 -2.34 8.19 -2.89
C ASN A 267 -2.07 9.46 -2.05
N ASN A 268 -2.69 10.59 -2.42
CA ASN A 268 -2.60 11.86 -1.71
C ASN A 268 -3.82 12.07 -0.78
N PRO A 269 -3.67 12.07 0.55
CA PRO A 269 -4.78 12.27 1.50
C PRO A 269 -5.52 13.61 1.39
N GLN A 270 -4.93 14.62 0.73
CA GLN A 270 -5.62 15.89 0.50
C GLN A 270 -6.76 15.75 -0.52
N LEU A 271 -6.67 14.78 -1.44
CA LEU A 271 -7.70 14.55 -2.46
C LEU A 271 -9.01 14.10 -1.81
N ASP A 272 -8.98 13.21 -0.81
CA ASP A 272 -10.17 12.82 -0.04
C ASP A 272 -10.83 14.02 0.65
N THR A 273 -10.02 14.93 1.20
CA THR A 273 -10.51 16.15 1.85
C THR A 273 -11.14 17.10 0.82
N GLN A 274 -10.51 17.27 -0.36
CA GLN A 274 -11.05 18.09 -1.44
C GLN A 274 -12.34 17.50 -2.02
N MET A 275 -12.40 16.18 -2.19
CA MET A 275 -13.57 15.43 -2.64
C MET A 275 -14.74 15.64 -1.68
N PHE A 276 -14.52 15.45 -0.38
CA PHE A 276 -15.52 15.72 0.64
C PHE A 276 -16.02 17.17 0.61
N ILE A 277 -15.10 18.15 0.57
CA ILE A 277 -15.46 19.58 0.52
C ILE A 277 -16.31 19.88 -0.72
N LYS A 278 -15.85 19.51 -1.93
CA LYS A 278 -16.53 19.82 -3.21
C LYS A 278 -17.99 19.38 -3.24
N HIS A 279 -18.32 18.27 -2.56
CA HIS A 279 -19.68 17.71 -2.51
C HIS A 279 -20.51 18.18 -1.30
N ASN A 280 -19.93 18.95 -0.37
CA ASN A 280 -20.59 19.42 0.86
C ASN A 280 -20.55 20.95 1.08
N VAL A 281 -19.86 21.73 0.24
CA VAL A 281 -19.93 23.20 0.30
C VAL A 281 -21.39 23.66 0.21
N SER A 282 -21.78 24.53 1.14
CA SER A 282 -23.08 25.19 1.18
C SER A 282 -22.88 26.67 1.51
N GLN A 283 -23.89 27.50 1.23
CA GLN A 283 -23.84 28.91 1.56
C GLN A 283 -23.85 29.10 3.08
N TRP A 284 -22.73 29.57 3.62
CA TRP A 284 -22.63 29.94 5.04
C TRP A 284 -23.05 31.40 5.22
N ALA A 285 -23.95 31.64 6.17
CA ALA A 285 -24.36 32.97 6.59
C ALA A 285 -23.91 33.19 8.03
N GLU A 286 -23.14 34.25 8.26
CA GLU A 286 -22.68 34.65 9.59
C GLU A 286 -23.87 35.08 10.45
N PRO A 287 -24.02 34.57 11.69
CA PRO A 287 -25.01 35.07 12.64
C PRO A 287 -24.86 36.57 12.85
N GLN A 288 -25.97 37.29 12.98
CA GLN A 288 -25.94 38.72 13.26
C GLN A 288 -25.47 39.00 14.69
N ASP A 289 -24.77 40.13 14.87
CA ASP A 289 -24.34 40.61 16.18
C ASP A 289 -25.52 40.80 17.14
N PHE A 290 -25.25 40.59 18.43
CA PHE A 290 -26.19 40.91 19.50
C PHE A 290 -26.24 42.43 19.73
N TYR A 291 -27.45 42.97 19.89
CA TYR A 291 -27.70 44.38 20.19
C TYR A 291 -28.45 44.52 21.52
N TYR A 292 -28.40 45.71 22.13
CA TYR A 292 -29.17 46.01 23.34
C TYR A 292 -30.68 45.96 23.04
N ILE A 293 -31.42 45.14 23.78
CA ILE A 293 -32.87 45.02 23.69
C ILE A 293 -33.47 45.69 24.95
N PRO A 294 -34.14 46.86 24.81
CA PRO A 294 -34.79 47.51 25.94
C PRO A 294 -35.84 46.63 26.61
N SER A 295 -35.99 46.76 27.93
CA SER A 295 -37.03 46.03 28.67
C SER A 295 -38.43 46.46 28.23
N SER A 296 -39.33 45.48 28.06
CA SER A 296 -40.75 45.76 27.78
C SER A 296 -41.53 46.31 28.99
N ILE A 297 -40.91 46.32 30.17
CA ILE A 297 -41.54 46.72 31.45
C ILE A 297 -40.95 48.04 31.96
N TRP A 298 -39.68 48.32 31.67
CA TRP A 298 -38.94 49.46 32.22
C TRP A 298 -38.26 50.25 31.09
N HIS A 299 -38.34 51.59 31.14
CA HIS A 299 -37.78 52.45 30.12
C HIS A 299 -36.30 52.70 30.43
N ASP A 300 -35.43 52.19 29.56
CA ASP A 300 -33.99 52.11 29.76
C ASP A 300 -33.27 52.23 28.40
N ASP A 301 -32.00 52.63 28.43
CA ASP A 301 -31.16 52.84 27.27
C ASP A 301 -29.84 52.06 27.38
N GLU A 302 -29.11 51.93 26.27
CA GLU A 302 -27.86 51.16 26.17
C GLU A 302 -26.67 51.75 26.96
N GLN A 303 -26.89 52.80 27.77
CA GLN A 303 -25.86 53.54 28.47
C GLN A 303 -25.59 52.97 29.87
N PHE A 304 -24.31 52.87 30.24
CA PHE A 304 -23.91 52.43 31.58
C PHE A 304 -24.45 53.36 32.67
N ARG A 305 -25.03 52.77 33.71
CA ARG A 305 -25.37 53.48 34.95
C ARG A 305 -24.12 53.63 35.81
N SER A 306 -23.77 54.87 36.14
CA SER A 306 -22.52 55.21 36.83
C SER A 306 -22.72 55.82 38.22
N GLY A 307 -23.84 55.57 38.90
CA GLY A 307 -24.00 55.98 40.31
C GLY A 307 -22.94 55.35 41.22
N ASP A 308 -22.76 55.89 42.42
CA ASP A 308 -21.63 55.53 43.28
C ASP A 308 -21.68 54.03 43.72
N GLU A 309 -22.89 53.48 43.90
CA GLU A 309 -23.09 52.05 44.20
C GLU A 309 -22.82 51.16 42.98
N GLU A 310 -23.26 51.58 41.80
CA GLU A 310 -23.01 50.89 40.53
C GLU A 310 -21.52 50.90 40.19
N VAL A 311 -20.83 52.03 40.34
CA VAL A 311 -19.37 52.15 40.14
C VAL A 311 -18.63 51.27 41.15
N GLN A 312 -19.09 51.15 42.40
CA GLN A 312 -18.51 50.21 43.35
C GLN A 312 -18.72 48.74 42.92
N ALA A 313 -19.82 48.42 42.23
CA ALA A 313 -20.02 47.10 41.62
C ALA A 313 -19.09 46.87 40.42
N LEU A 314 -18.95 47.85 39.53
CA LEU A 314 -18.05 47.77 38.37
C LEU A 314 -16.58 47.68 38.80
N ARG A 315 -16.14 48.39 39.85
CA ARG A 315 -14.80 48.22 40.44
C ARG A 315 -14.57 46.79 40.97
N ARG A 316 -15.59 46.14 41.56
CA ARG A 316 -15.48 44.73 41.99
C ARG A 316 -15.34 43.79 40.79
N ASN A 317 -16.02 44.07 39.68
CA ASN A 317 -15.86 43.32 38.44
C ASN A 317 -14.46 43.52 37.83
N LEU A 318 -13.96 44.76 37.73
CA LEU A 318 -12.58 45.04 37.28
C LEU A 318 -11.53 44.26 38.09
N VAL A 319 -11.64 44.22 39.41
CA VAL A 319 -10.72 43.42 40.26
C VAL A 319 -10.78 41.92 39.92
N LEU A 320 -11.96 41.38 39.61
CA LEU A 320 -12.10 39.98 39.19
C LEU A 320 -11.57 39.74 37.77
N ALA A 321 -11.81 40.65 36.83
CA ALA A 321 -11.34 40.57 35.45
C ALA A 321 -9.81 40.68 35.36
N HIS A 322 -9.19 41.68 36.01
CA HIS A 322 -7.72 41.80 36.09
C HIS A 322 -7.09 40.58 36.76
N LYS A 323 -7.72 40.03 37.80
CA LYS A 323 -7.26 38.80 38.43
C LYS A 323 -7.34 37.61 37.47
N SER A 324 -8.45 37.46 36.73
CA SER A 324 -8.61 36.39 35.74
C SER A 324 -7.54 36.49 34.65
N LEU A 325 -7.31 37.69 34.12
CA LEU A 325 -6.29 37.98 33.11
C LEU A 325 -4.89 37.58 33.60
N SER A 326 -4.50 38.08 34.78
CA SER A 326 -3.22 37.73 35.42
C SER A 326 -3.06 36.25 35.76
N GLN A 327 -4.15 35.48 35.86
CA GLN A 327 -4.10 34.04 36.13
C GLN A 327 -3.94 33.19 34.87
N VAL A 328 -4.32 33.69 33.69
CA VAL A 328 -4.24 32.94 32.42
C VAL A 328 -3.06 33.34 31.53
N ASP A 329 -2.50 34.54 31.69
CA ASP A 329 -1.45 35.05 30.80
C ASP A 329 -0.19 34.16 30.71
N GLU A 330 0.34 33.68 31.84
CA GLU A 330 1.52 32.80 31.86
C GLU A 330 1.21 31.41 31.29
N SER A 331 0.02 30.88 31.60
CA SER A 331 -0.44 29.57 31.09
C SER A 331 -0.60 29.61 29.56
N LEU A 332 -1.16 30.70 29.03
CA LEU A 332 -1.41 30.86 27.59
C LEU A 332 -0.12 30.89 26.76
N GLU A 333 0.92 31.62 27.17
CA GLU A 333 2.17 31.59 26.42
C GLU A 333 2.83 30.21 26.48
N SER A 334 2.81 29.53 27.64
CA SER A 334 3.32 28.14 27.74
C SER A 334 2.52 27.15 26.87
N GLY A 335 1.20 27.33 26.77
CA GLY A 335 0.32 26.55 25.91
C GLY A 335 0.58 26.81 24.42
N ARG A 336 0.83 28.06 24.04
CA ARG A 336 1.18 28.47 22.67
C ARG A 336 2.52 27.86 22.23
N GLU A 337 3.55 27.94 23.05
CA GLU A 337 4.85 27.31 22.79
C GLU A 337 4.71 25.80 22.60
N ARG A 338 3.95 25.14 23.48
CA ARG A 338 3.67 23.71 23.40
C ARG A 338 2.90 23.34 22.13
N LEU A 339 1.90 24.11 21.74
CA LEU A 339 1.16 23.91 20.48
C LEU A 339 2.06 24.05 19.25
N ASN A 340 2.96 25.04 19.23
CA ASN A 340 3.92 25.23 18.14
C ASN A 340 4.91 24.05 18.05
N SER A 341 5.42 23.56 19.17
CA SER A 341 6.28 22.36 19.24
C SER A 341 5.56 21.11 18.74
N LEU A 342 4.34 20.84 19.24
CA LEU A 342 3.54 19.68 18.83
C LEU A 342 3.13 19.76 17.35
N SER A 343 2.83 20.95 16.82
CA SER A 343 2.55 21.19 15.40
C SER A 343 3.78 20.87 14.52
N THR A 344 4.96 21.29 14.97
CA THR A 344 6.24 21.02 14.28
C THR A 344 6.54 19.52 14.24
N GLN A 345 6.38 18.81 15.37
CA GLN A 345 6.53 17.34 15.44
C GLN A 345 5.53 16.63 14.51
N LYS A 346 4.27 17.09 14.47
CA LYS A 346 3.23 16.56 13.57
C LYS A 346 3.56 16.77 12.10
N ALA A 347 4.24 17.87 11.75
CA ALA A 347 4.73 18.10 10.38
C ALA A 347 5.86 17.13 10.02
N GLN A 348 6.81 16.90 10.93
CA GLN A 348 7.94 15.98 10.72
C GLN A 348 7.50 14.52 10.53
N CYS A 349 6.41 14.08 11.19
CA CYS A 349 5.85 12.74 11.01
C CYS A 349 5.40 12.42 9.57
N LYS A 350 5.18 13.42 8.70
CA LYS A 350 4.72 13.21 7.32
C LYS A 350 5.78 12.65 6.36
N GLY A 351 7.06 12.64 6.74
CA GLY A 351 8.17 12.24 5.88
C GLY A 351 8.91 10.96 6.30
N LYS A 352 8.35 10.15 7.22
CA LYS A 352 9.00 8.93 7.70
C LYS A 352 8.88 7.77 6.70
N SER A 353 9.90 6.91 6.68
CA SER A 353 9.88 5.65 5.94
C SER A 353 8.79 4.71 6.49
N ILE A 354 8.27 3.83 5.63
CA ILE A 354 7.22 2.86 5.99
C ILE A 354 7.70 1.91 7.11
N ASN A 355 9.01 1.65 7.20
CA ASN A 355 9.62 0.80 8.21
C ASN A 355 9.77 1.49 9.59
N ASP A 356 9.69 2.83 9.64
CA ASP A 356 9.88 3.64 10.86
C ASP A 356 8.54 4.24 11.36
N PHE A 357 7.42 3.80 10.78
CA PHE A 357 6.09 4.32 11.09
C PHE A 357 5.38 3.49 12.18
N GLU A 358 5.17 4.10 13.35
CA GLU A 358 4.33 3.56 14.40
C GLU A 358 3.03 4.35 14.56
N ILE A 359 1.89 3.63 14.55
CA ILE A 359 0.56 4.24 14.69
C ILE A 359 0.38 4.89 16.07
N LYS A 360 0.83 4.21 17.14
CA LYS A 360 0.54 4.65 18.51
C LYS A 360 1.21 5.99 18.88
N PRO A 361 2.53 6.21 18.70
CA PRO A 361 3.14 7.51 18.95
C PRO A 361 2.52 8.63 18.09
N SER A 362 2.13 8.30 16.85
CA SER A 362 1.46 9.25 15.95
C SER A 362 0.08 9.69 16.49
N LEU A 363 -0.71 8.76 17.04
CA LEU A 363 -1.98 9.05 17.69
C LEU A 363 -1.79 9.79 19.02
N ASP A 364 -0.83 9.38 19.84
CA ASP A 364 -0.52 10.01 21.13
C ASP A 364 -0.09 11.48 20.94
N LEU A 365 0.65 11.78 19.88
CA LEU A 365 1.01 13.16 19.48
C LEU A 365 -0.22 13.99 19.09
N VAL A 366 -1.16 13.43 18.32
CA VAL A 366 -2.42 14.11 17.94
C VAL A 366 -3.31 14.33 19.16
N ASN A 367 -3.40 13.36 20.07
CA ASN A 367 -4.14 13.49 21.33
C ASN A 367 -3.54 14.57 22.24
N GLN A 368 -2.20 14.62 22.37
CA GLN A 368 -1.53 15.68 23.12
C GLN A 368 -1.77 17.07 22.52
N TYR A 369 -1.75 17.19 21.19
CA TYR A 369 -2.10 18.44 20.51
C TYR A 369 -3.56 18.84 20.80
N LEU A 370 -4.50 17.90 20.71
CA LEU A 370 -5.93 18.14 20.98
C LEU A 370 -6.18 18.58 22.43
N VAL A 371 -5.59 17.90 23.41
CA VAL A 371 -5.73 18.26 24.84
C VAL A 371 -5.14 19.64 25.11
N THR A 372 -3.95 19.93 24.58
CA THR A 372 -3.30 21.25 24.72
C THR A 372 -4.14 22.35 24.07
N LEU A 373 -4.68 22.11 22.87
CA LEU A 373 -5.52 23.07 22.14
C LEU A 373 -6.84 23.33 22.87
N SER A 374 -7.46 22.28 23.41
CA SER A 374 -8.69 22.39 24.22
C SER A 374 -8.48 23.29 25.43
N GLN A 375 -7.39 23.10 26.18
CA GLN A 375 -7.08 23.94 27.34
C GLN A 375 -6.74 25.38 26.93
N PHE A 376 -5.91 25.55 25.90
CA PHE A 376 -5.55 26.87 25.36
C PHE A 376 -6.78 27.68 24.93
N VAL A 377 -7.73 27.08 24.21
CA VAL A 377 -8.96 27.77 23.78
C VAL A 377 -9.85 28.16 24.96
N ILE A 378 -9.92 27.35 26.02
CA ILE A 378 -10.67 27.70 27.24
C ILE A 378 -10.05 28.94 27.92
N GLU A 379 -8.72 28.96 28.04
CA GLU A 379 -7.97 30.06 28.65
C GLU A 379 -8.00 31.32 27.78
N GLU A 380 -7.92 31.19 26.45
CA GLU A 380 -7.98 32.30 25.49
C GLU A 380 -9.36 32.96 25.51
N ASN A 381 -10.43 32.17 25.57
CA ASN A 381 -11.79 32.68 25.79
C ASN A 381 -11.92 33.42 27.14
N SER A 382 -11.29 32.92 28.21
CA SER A 382 -11.27 33.60 29.51
C SER A 382 -10.50 34.93 29.46
N LYS A 383 -9.36 34.97 28.76
CA LYS A 383 -8.57 36.19 28.51
C LYS A 383 -9.37 37.23 27.73
N VAL A 384 -9.96 36.84 26.60
CA VAL A 384 -10.79 37.74 25.77
C VAL A 384 -11.98 38.27 26.56
N SER A 385 -12.66 37.42 27.34
CA SER A 385 -13.78 37.85 28.20
C SER A 385 -13.34 38.88 29.24
N ALA A 386 -12.21 38.66 29.92
CA ALA A 386 -11.68 39.59 30.92
C ALA A 386 -11.21 40.91 30.31
N GLN A 387 -10.53 40.87 29.15
CA GLN A 387 -10.10 42.06 28.43
C GLN A 387 -11.30 42.90 27.97
N VAL A 388 -12.31 42.26 27.37
CA VAL A 388 -13.55 42.94 26.95
C VAL A 388 -14.31 43.49 28.15
N GLU A 389 -14.37 42.80 29.30
CA GLU A 389 -15.00 43.34 30.51
C GLU A 389 -14.25 44.58 31.04
N ILE A 390 -12.92 44.56 31.08
CA ILE A 390 -12.10 45.72 31.48
C ILE A 390 -12.34 46.90 30.52
N GLU A 391 -12.11 46.70 29.21
CA GLU A 391 -12.27 47.75 28.20
C GLU A 391 -13.70 48.31 28.17
N THR A 392 -14.72 47.46 28.34
CA THR A 392 -16.12 47.91 28.36
C THR A 392 -16.39 48.78 29.58
N ILE A 393 -15.89 48.42 30.77
CA ILE A 393 -16.08 49.23 31.98
C ILE A 393 -15.31 50.55 31.89
N GLU A 394 -14.02 50.51 31.53
CA GLU A 394 -13.16 51.70 31.44
C GLU A 394 -13.70 52.72 30.43
N ASN A 395 -14.16 52.28 29.26
CA ASN A 395 -14.69 53.17 28.22
C ASN A 395 -16.07 53.79 28.56
N ASN A 396 -16.84 53.22 29.50
CA ASN A 396 -18.23 53.62 29.75
C ASN A 396 -18.49 54.29 31.11
N VAL A 397 -17.52 54.32 32.03
CA VAL A 397 -17.71 54.92 33.38
C VAL A 397 -17.30 56.41 33.47
N GLY A 398 -16.56 56.93 32.49
CA GLY A 398 -16.17 58.35 32.39
C GLY A 398 -15.07 58.76 33.39
N ASP A 399 -14.98 60.06 33.73
CA ASP A 399 -13.94 60.64 34.61
C ASP A 399 -14.00 60.20 36.09
N LYS A 400 -14.76 59.16 36.42
CA LYS A 400 -14.89 58.65 37.79
C LYS A 400 -13.68 57.82 38.15
N ASP A 401 -13.24 57.96 39.39
CA ASP A 401 -12.17 57.13 39.92
C ASP A 401 -12.55 55.63 39.78
N LEU A 402 -11.64 54.87 39.18
CA LEU A 402 -11.72 53.41 39.02
C LEU A 402 -10.62 52.70 39.82
N SER A 403 -9.88 53.41 40.69
CA SER A 403 -8.80 52.80 41.47
C SER A 403 -9.29 51.58 42.25
N ILE A 404 -8.53 50.50 42.05
CA ILE A 404 -8.69 49.19 42.68
C ILE A 404 -7.92 49.10 44.00
N ASP A 405 -7.13 50.12 44.34
CA ASP A 405 -6.34 50.13 45.57
C ASP A 405 -7.26 50.05 46.79
N ASN A 406 -6.98 49.07 47.67
CA ASN A 406 -7.72 48.71 48.89
C ASN A 406 -8.99 47.82 48.73
N LEU A 407 -9.34 47.34 47.53
CA LEU A 407 -10.48 46.42 47.33
C LEU A 407 -10.09 44.93 47.41
N THR A 408 -10.19 44.33 48.61
CA THR A 408 -10.03 42.88 48.77
C THR A 408 -11.36 42.13 48.60
N VAL A 409 -11.59 41.57 47.39
CA VAL A 409 -12.77 40.74 47.12
C VAL A 409 -12.61 39.37 47.79
N THR A 410 -13.17 39.22 48.99
CA THR A 410 -13.30 37.90 49.64
C THR A 410 -14.40 37.10 48.94
N THR A 411 -14.01 36.04 48.24
CA THR A 411 -14.97 35.10 47.64
C THR A 411 -15.70 34.33 48.73
N LYS A 412 -16.90 34.78 49.11
CA LYS A 412 -17.83 33.97 49.89
C LYS A 412 -18.09 32.67 49.13
N LYS A 413 -17.57 31.54 49.63
CA LYS A 413 -17.92 30.20 49.15
C LYS A 413 -19.44 30.03 49.23
N ARG A 414 -20.16 30.25 48.13
CA ARG A 414 -21.53 29.75 47.99
C ARG A 414 -21.44 28.23 48.07
N GLY A 415 -22.24 27.65 48.97
CA GLY A 415 -22.15 26.24 49.31
C GLY A 415 -22.35 25.35 48.10
N PHE A 416 -21.42 24.42 47.88
CA PHE A 416 -21.71 23.21 47.14
C PHE A 416 -22.88 22.48 47.82
N PHE A 417 -23.69 21.77 47.01
CA PHE A 417 -24.91 21.00 47.34
C PHE A 417 -26.28 21.70 47.20
N SER A 418 -26.79 21.68 45.96
CA SER A 418 -28.21 21.39 45.71
C SER A 418 -28.41 20.79 44.32
N ARG A 419 -28.74 19.47 44.25
CA ARG A 419 -29.18 18.69 43.07
C ARG A 419 -28.23 18.70 41.84
N LEU A 420 -27.74 17.57 41.35
CA LEU A 420 -28.49 16.33 41.08
C LEU A 420 -27.87 15.07 41.73
N LYS A 421 -28.67 14.00 41.80
CA LYS A 421 -28.39 12.74 42.51
C LYS A 421 -28.59 11.57 41.55
N GLY A 422 -27.61 10.66 41.42
CA GLY A 422 -27.78 9.43 40.62
C GLY A 422 -26.52 8.55 40.55
N ALA A 423 -26.53 7.44 41.30
CA ALA A 423 -25.65 6.24 41.23
C ALA A 423 -24.12 6.44 41.20
N SER A 424 -23.35 5.98 42.21
CA SER A 424 -22.93 4.57 42.41
C SER A 424 -22.15 4.02 41.20
N ALA A 425 -20.86 3.65 41.28
CA ALA A 425 -19.91 3.56 42.40
C ALA A 425 -18.45 3.67 41.84
N GLU A 426 -17.30 3.38 42.48
CA GLU A 426 -16.96 2.73 43.77
C GLU A 426 -15.56 3.26 44.25
N LYS A 427 -14.69 2.40 44.81
CA LYS A 427 -13.23 2.54 45.08
C LYS A 427 -12.55 1.16 44.79
N ASP A 428 -11.24 0.89 44.84
CA ASP A 428 -10.00 1.47 45.40
C ASP A 428 -8.86 1.33 44.31
N VAL A 429 -7.56 1.68 44.43
CA VAL A 429 -6.55 1.55 45.50
C VAL A 429 -5.41 2.59 45.35
N VAL A 430 -4.73 2.88 46.47
CA VAL A 430 -3.69 3.88 46.74
C VAL A 430 -2.25 3.41 46.40
N ARG A 431 -1.40 4.35 45.93
CA ARG A 431 -0.01 4.67 46.41
C ARG A 431 0.59 5.77 45.51
N ASP A 432 0.89 6.98 45.98
CA ASP A 432 1.77 7.42 47.08
C ASP A 432 3.27 7.27 46.77
N SER A 433 3.93 8.43 46.64
CA SER A 433 5.36 8.70 46.80
C SER A 433 5.54 10.22 46.85
N SER A 434 5.86 10.74 48.03
CA SER A 434 6.38 12.09 48.21
C SER A 434 7.79 12.22 47.60
N ASP A 435 8.17 13.44 47.21
CA ASP A 435 9.25 14.11 47.95
C ASP A 435 9.20 15.63 47.75
N ALA A 436 9.55 16.34 48.82
CA ALA A 436 9.65 17.78 48.85
C ALA A 436 11.13 18.19 48.83
N PHE A 437 11.45 19.28 48.12
CA PHE A 437 12.64 20.06 48.45
C PHE A 437 12.30 21.56 48.44
N ASP A 438 12.60 22.16 49.58
CA ASP A 438 12.61 23.58 49.87
C ASP A 438 14.04 24.11 49.61
N ASP A 439 14.17 25.25 48.93
CA ASP A 439 15.04 26.32 49.44
C ASP A 439 14.62 27.69 48.86
N SER A 440 14.97 28.74 49.59
CA SER A 440 14.52 30.12 49.40
C SER A 440 15.61 31.06 48.83
N ARG A 441 15.18 32.19 48.24
CA ARG A 441 15.85 33.52 48.01
C ARG A 441 15.78 33.99 46.55
N SER A 442 15.76 35.29 46.21
CA SER A 442 15.28 36.51 46.90
C SER A 442 15.35 37.73 45.93
N ILE A 443 14.25 38.48 45.81
CA ILE A 443 14.09 39.94 45.53
C ILE A 443 15.13 40.67 44.63
N MET A 444 14.66 41.21 43.49
CA MET A 444 14.79 42.61 43.00
C MET A 444 13.86 42.75 41.75
N SER A 445 12.89 43.68 41.67
CA SER A 445 13.01 45.13 41.43
C SER A 445 13.77 45.46 40.13
N SER A 446 13.26 46.17 39.11
CA SER A 446 12.02 46.95 38.97
C SER A 446 11.79 47.40 37.50
N GLN A 447 10.64 48.06 37.27
CA GLN A 447 10.32 49.09 36.25
C GLN A 447 9.25 48.75 35.20
N THR A 448 8.38 49.74 35.03
CA THR A 448 7.14 49.74 34.25
C THR A 448 7.34 50.38 32.89
N SER A 449 6.82 49.76 31.83
CA SER A 449 6.59 50.43 30.53
C SER A 449 5.21 50.04 30.01
N LYS A 450 4.37 51.05 29.74
CA LYS A 450 3.04 50.85 29.16
C LYS A 450 3.16 50.66 27.64
N SER A 451 2.57 49.60 27.09
CA SER A 451 2.26 49.52 25.66
C SER A 451 0.96 48.74 25.43
N HIS A 452 -0.02 49.38 24.81
CA HIS A 452 -1.20 48.69 24.32
C HIS A 452 -0.81 47.92 23.04
N HIS A 453 -1.09 46.63 23.00
CA HIS A 453 -1.06 45.82 21.78
C HIS A 453 -2.30 44.93 21.75
N SER A 454 -3.26 45.28 20.89
CA SER A 454 -4.42 44.44 20.57
C SER A 454 -3.99 43.27 19.69
N THR A 455 -3.50 42.19 20.33
CA THR A 455 -3.09 40.97 19.64
C THR A 455 -4.31 40.14 19.24
N HIS A 456 -4.94 40.50 18.11
CA HIS A 456 -5.93 39.65 17.45
C HIS A 456 -5.26 38.37 16.93
N PHE A 457 -5.21 37.34 17.78
CA PHE A 457 -4.72 36.02 17.41
C PHE A 457 -5.73 35.32 16.49
N LYS A 458 -5.44 35.33 15.18
CA LYS A 458 -6.22 34.54 14.21
C LYS A 458 -5.75 33.08 14.26
N LEU A 459 -6.49 32.23 14.99
CA LEU A 459 -6.25 30.79 15.12
C LEU A 459 -6.00 30.07 13.77
N GLY A 460 -6.56 30.59 12.67
CA GLY A 460 -6.36 30.09 11.30
C GLY A 460 -4.95 30.21 10.73
N SER A 461 -4.03 30.97 11.33
CA SER A 461 -2.65 31.09 10.85
C SER A 461 -1.82 29.82 11.10
N LEU A 462 -2.14 29.05 12.14
CA LEU A 462 -1.43 27.81 12.49
C LEU A 462 -1.86 26.58 11.67
N LEU A 463 -2.93 26.70 10.85
CA LEU A 463 -3.53 25.57 10.13
C LEU A 463 -3.22 25.53 8.63
N ARG A 464 -2.50 26.52 8.09
CA ARG A 464 -2.24 26.64 6.64
C ARG A 464 -0.76 26.46 6.29
N PRO A 465 -0.33 25.29 5.77
CA PRO A 465 1.01 25.19 5.19
C PRO A 465 1.09 26.08 3.94
N ARG A 466 1.98 27.07 3.99
CA ARG A 466 2.28 27.98 2.87
C ARG A 466 3.07 27.21 1.82
N THR A 467 2.41 26.79 0.74
CA THR A 467 3.08 26.20 -0.42
C THR A 467 3.99 27.24 -1.08
N THR A 468 5.30 27.02 -1.01
CA THR A 468 6.31 27.84 -1.68
C THR A 468 6.30 27.54 -3.17
N SER A 469 5.73 28.44 -3.98
CA SER A 469 5.90 28.43 -5.43
C SER A 469 7.38 28.70 -5.77
N VAL A 470 8.05 27.71 -6.35
CA VAL A 470 9.44 27.83 -6.80
C VAL A 470 9.47 28.54 -8.15
N SER A 471 10.05 29.73 -8.19
CA SER A 471 10.26 30.50 -9.43
C SER A 471 11.57 30.10 -10.09
N THR A 472 11.55 29.28 -11.14
CA THR A 472 12.72 28.99 -11.97
C THR A 472 12.78 29.96 -13.16
N SER A 473 13.82 30.81 -13.16
CA SER A 473 14.15 31.68 -14.29
C SER A 473 14.78 30.88 -15.44
N ALA A 474 14.24 31.02 -16.65
CA ALA A 474 14.85 30.53 -17.89
C ALA A 474 14.95 31.66 -18.93
N THR A 475 16.07 31.74 -19.63
CA THR A 475 16.43 32.83 -20.54
C THR A 475 16.10 32.55 -22.01
N GLY A 476 15.35 33.46 -22.63
CA GLY A 476 15.52 33.96 -24.01
C GLY A 476 15.54 32.98 -25.21
N GLY A 477 14.56 33.11 -26.10
CA GLY A 477 14.56 32.46 -27.43
C GLY A 477 13.29 32.67 -28.25
N ASP A 478 13.14 33.85 -28.89
CA ASP A 478 12.14 34.16 -29.93
C ASP A 478 12.42 33.36 -31.24
N PRO A 479 11.42 33.04 -32.12
CA PRO A 479 10.64 34.08 -32.81
C PRO A 479 9.17 33.80 -33.23
N ILE A 480 8.37 34.89 -33.12
CA ILE A 480 7.38 35.43 -34.09
C ILE A 480 6.49 34.45 -34.90
N GLY A 481 5.18 34.47 -34.58
CA GLY A 481 4.08 34.04 -35.46
C GLY A 481 2.75 34.65 -34.99
N ALA A 482 1.90 35.15 -35.89
CA ALA A 482 0.84 36.11 -35.55
C ALA A 482 -0.60 35.55 -35.40
N SER A 483 -1.30 36.09 -34.40
CA SER A 483 -2.76 36.35 -34.32
C SER A 483 -3.79 35.23 -34.56
N SER A 484 -4.55 34.90 -33.50
CA SER A 484 -5.99 35.21 -33.42
C SER A 484 -6.51 34.97 -32.00
N GLY A 485 -7.25 35.93 -31.42
CA GLY A 485 -7.71 35.86 -30.03
C GLY A 485 -9.00 35.05 -29.87
N SER A 486 -8.91 33.89 -29.23
CA SER A 486 -10.03 33.25 -28.53
C SER A 486 -9.70 33.22 -27.04
N SER A 487 -10.64 33.62 -26.18
CA SER A 487 -10.47 33.56 -24.73
C SER A 487 -10.67 32.13 -24.24
N THR A 488 -9.65 31.29 -24.42
CA THR A 488 -9.64 29.91 -23.93
C THR A 488 -9.58 29.89 -22.40
N LEU A 489 -10.67 29.44 -21.77
CA LEU A 489 -10.66 29.08 -20.36
C LEU A 489 -9.70 27.90 -20.18
N GLN A 490 -8.71 28.03 -19.31
CA GLN A 490 -7.74 26.96 -19.02
C GLN A 490 -8.10 26.23 -17.74
N GLY A 491 -7.85 24.93 -17.74
CA GLY A 491 -8.07 24.07 -16.58
C GLY A 491 -6.96 23.04 -16.39
N THR A 492 -7.02 22.36 -15.25
CA THR A 492 -6.08 21.32 -14.85
C THR A 492 -6.85 20.13 -14.28
N ALA A 493 -6.44 18.92 -14.62
CA ALA A 493 -7.00 17.70 -14.09
C ALA A 493 -6.52 17.49 -12.65
N MET A 494 -7.47 17.36 -11.72
CA MET A 494 -7.20 17.11 -10.30
C MET A 494 -7.03 15.61 -10.00
N TYR A 495 -7.61 14.77 -10.86
CA TYR A 495 -7.61 13.31 -10.76
C TYR A 495 -7.38 12.73 -12.16
N ALA A 496 -6.76 11.56 -12.26
CA ALA A 496 -6.63 10.84 -13.52
C ALA A 496 -7.97 10.15 -13.88
N TYR A 497 -8.31 10.12 -15.16
CA TYR A 497 -9.54 9.54 -15.70
C TYR A 497 -9.22 8.73 -16.97
N GLU A 498 -9.96 7.66 -17.21
CA GLU A 498 -9.82 6.83 -18.41
C GLU A 498 -11.17 6.81 -19.13
N ALA A 499 -11.16 7.22 -20.40
CA ALA A 499 -12.36 7.27 -21.24
C ALA A 499 -13.02 5.89 -21.39
N GLN A 500 -14.34 5.88 -21.26
CA GLN A 500 -15.21 4.70 -21.35
C GLN A 500 -16.13 4.75 -22.59
N GLY A 501 -16.34 5.94 -23.16
CA GLY A 501 -17.04 6.20 -24.43
C GLY A 501 -16.15 6.79 -25.53
N ASP A 502 -16.63 6.72 -26.79
CA ASP A 502 -15.94 7.27 -27.97
C ASP A 502 -15.94 8.81 -28.02
N ASP A 503 -16.77 9.46 -27.18
CA ASP A 503 -16.94 10.90 -27.00
C ASP A 503 -16.20 11.47 -25.77
N GLU A 504 -15.52 10.62 -25.01
CA GLU A 504 -14.80 10.97 -23.77
C GLU A 504 -13.28 11.06 -24.00
N LEU A 505 -12.57 11.83 -23.15
CA LEU A 505 -11.11 11.90 -23.14
C LEU A 505 -10.50 11.42 -21.82
N SER A 506 -9.43 10.63 -21.90
CA SER A 506 -8.62 10.26 -20.73
C SER A 506 -7.82 11.48 -20.21
N LEU A 507 -7.65 11.56 -18.89
CA LEU A 507 -6.87 12.58 -18.18
C LEU A 507 -5.76 11.95 -17.35
N GLN A 508 -4.60 12.58 -17.29
CA GLN A 508 -3.62 12.36 -16.22
C GLN A 508 -3.77 13.41 -15.11
N ALA A 509 -3.54 13.03 -13.85
CA ALA A 509 -3.56 14.00 -12.75
C ALA A 509 -2.46 15.06 -12.94
N GLY A 510 -2.82 16.34 -12.90
CA GLY A 510 -1.96 17.48 -13.21
C GLY A 510 -1.92 17.91 -14.67
N GLU A 511 -2.60 17.19 -15.59
CA GLU A 511 -2.64 17.54 -17.01
C GLU A 511 -3.45 18.81 -17.29
N THR A 512 -2.94 19.67 -18.17
CA THR A 512 -3.55 20.96 -18.52
C THR A 512 -4.32 20.89 -19.84
N PHE A 513 -5.47 21.56 -19.90
CA PHE A 513 -6.35 21.54 -21.07
C PHE A 513 -7.06 22.88 -21.26
N ASN A 514 -7.65 23.09 -22.44
CA ASN A 514 -8.52 24.23 -22.72
C ASN A 514 -9.99 23.78 -22.66
N VAL A 515 -10.85 24.52 -21.96
CA VAL A 515 -12.30 24.29 -21.95
C VAL A 515 -12.92 24.88 -23.22
N ILE A 516 -13.67 24.05 -23.94
CA ILE A 516 -14.49 24.42 -25.10
C ILE A 516 -15.87 24.88 -24.62
N ALA A 517 -16.53 24.03 -23.83
CA ALA A 517 -17.84 24.29 -23.23
C ALA A 517 -17.83 23.92 -21.73
N PRO A 518 -18.24 24.82 -20.83
CA PRO A 518 -18.36 24.52 -19.40
C PRO A 518 -19.54 23.57 -19.13
N ASP A 519 -19.54 22.94 -17.96
CA ASP A 519 -20.65 22.10 -17.47
C ASP A 519 -22.00 22.81 -17.52
N ASP A 520 -22.96 22.18 -18.19
CA ASP A 520 -24.35 22.62 -18.32
C ASP A 520 -25.26 22.12 -17.19
N GLY A 521 -24.69 21.36 -16.24
CA GLY A 521 -25.38 20.67 -15.15
C GLY A 521 -25.45 19.16 -15.36
N SER A 522 -24.91 18.63 -16.45
CA SER A 522 -24.75 17.19 -16.69
C SER A 522 -23.59 16.55 -15.90
N GLY A 523 -22.66 17.36 -15.38
CA GLY A 523 -21.45 16.90 -14.69
C GLY A 523 -20.28 16.60 -15.63
N TRP A 524 -20.39 17.02 -16.90
CA TRP A 524 -19.37 16.85 -17.94
C TRP A 524 -18.93 18.22 -18.50
N THR A 525 -17.68 18.31 -18.92
CA THR A 525 -17.10 19.52 -19.50
C THR A 525 -16.37 19.16 -20.78
N GLU A 526 -16.64 19.89 -21.85
CA GLU A 526 -16.02 19.66 -23.15
C GLU A 526 -14.66 20.36 -23.19
N VAL A 527 -13.59 19.61 -23.48
CA VAL A 527 -12.21 20.11 -23.40
C VAL A 527 -11.40 19.74 -24.65
N THR A 528 -10.36 20.53 -24.93
CA THR A 528 -9.31 20.20 -25.90
C THR A 528 -8.01 19.86 -25.18
N ILE A 529 -7.48 18.66 -25.43
CA ILE A 529 -6.20 18.16 -24.89
C ILE A 529 -5.30 17.78 -26.06
N ASN A 530 -4.13 18.39 -26.19
CA ASN A 530 -3.16 18.13 -27.26
C ASN A 530 -3.72 18.14 -28.71
N GLY A 531 -4.85 18.83 -28.93
CA GLY A 531 -5.56 18.91 -30.22
C GLY A 531 -6.72 17.93 -30.40
N ALA A 532 -6.90 16.96 -29.52
CA ALA A 532 -8.11 16.13 -29.46
C ALA A 532 -9.21 16.81 -28.64
N GLN A 533 -10.47 16.63 -29.02
CA GLN A 533 -11.65 17.21 -28.36
C GLN A 533 -12.57 16.10 -27.84
N GLY A 534 -13.17 16.31 -26.67
CA GLY A 534 -14.14 15.39 -26.08
C GLY A 534 -14.51 15.76 -24.65
N LEU A 535 -15.36 14.95 -24.05
CA LEU A 535 -15.92 15.18 -22.71
C LEU A 535 -14.99 14.64 -21.62
N VAL A 536 -14.87 15.39 -20.52
CA VAL A 536 -14.26 14.93 -19.27
C VAL A 536 -15.17 15.25 -18.09
N PRO A 537 -15.19 14.45 -17.01
CA PRO A 537 -16.07 14.73 -15.89
C PRO A 537 -15.67 16.02 -15.15
N THR A 538 -16.61 16.94 -14.93
CA THR A 538 -16.41 18.24 -14.25
C THR A 538 -15.93 18.07 -12.81
N SER A 539 -16.25 16.93 -12.21
CA SER A 539 -15.77 16.50 -10.90
C SER A 539 -14.25 16.27 -10.86
N TYR A 540 -13.65 15.75 -11.93
CA TYR A 540 -12.21 15.41 -12.03
C TYR A 540 -11.30 16.62 -12.32
N ILE A 541 -11.88 17.77 -12.68
CA ILE A 541 -11.13 18.94 -13.16
C ILE A 541 -11.31 20.20 -12.30
N GLN A 542 -10.38 21.14 -12.46
CA GLN A 542 -10.44 22.50 -11.94
C GLN A 542 -10.24 23.51 -13.09
N VAL A 543 -11.23 24.37 -13.32
CA VAL A 543 -11.19 25.43 -14.34
C VAL A 543 -10.82 26.77 -13.69
N SER A 544 -9.89 27.51 -14.28
CA SER A 544 -9.40 28.80 -13.75
C SER A 544 -9.97 29.96 -14.56
N THR A 545 -10.85 30.76 -13.96
CA THR A 545 -11.41 31.98 -14.58
C THR A 545 -10.55 33.20 -14.26
N VAL A 546 -9.97 33.83 -15.27
CA VAL A 546 -9.31 35.14 -15.12
C VAL A 546 -10.38 36.24 -15.16
N SER A 547 -10.99 36.53 -14.01
CA SER A 547 -12.04 37.55 -13.89
C SER A 547 -11.44 38.96 -13.77
N THR A 548 -11.59 39.77 -14.82
CA THR A 548 -11.35 41.21 -14.76
C THR A 548 -12.47 41.92 -13.98
N PRO A 549 -12.16 42.83 -13.05
CA PRO A 549 -13.18 43.49 -12.22
C PRO A 549 -13.92 44.57 -13.02
N SER A 550 -15.18 44.31 -13.37
CA SER A 550 -16.05 45.25 -14.08
C SER A 550 -16.82 46.18 -13.12
N LEU A 551 -16.49 47.47 -13.16
CA LEU A 551 -17.15 48.53 -12.42
C LEU A 551 -18.57 48.79 -12.94
N THR A 552 -19.62 48.37 -12.22
CA THR A 552 -20.95 48.99 -12.31
C THR A 552 -21.55 49.27 -10.93
N LYS A 553 -21.45 50.53 -10.48
CA LYS A 553 -22.11 51.00 -9.26
C LYS A 553 -23.63 51.11 -9.48
N LYS A 554 -24.44 50.58 -8.57
CA LYS A 554 -25.81 51.08 -8.32
C LYS A 554 -25.82 51.85 -7.00
N LYS A 555 -26.46 53.03 -7.01
CA LYS A 555 -26.40 54.04 -5.95
C LYS A 555 -27.67 53.97 -5.09
N GLY A 556 -27.52 53.78 -3.78
CA GLY A 556 -28.54 53.99 -2.74
C GLY A 556 -28.12 55.14 -1.81
N PRO A 557 -29.04 55.75 -1.04
CA PRO A 557 -28.85 57.12 -0.56
C PRO A 557 -27.96 57.29 0.68
N GLU A 558 -27.17 58.37 0.60
CA GLU A 558 -26.55 59.16 1.68
C GLU A 558 -27.65 59.78 2.58
N VAL A 559 -27.53 60.12 3.86
CA VAL A 559 -26.51 60.78 4.73
C VAL A 559 -26.52 60.10 6.13
N THR A 560 -25.74 60.39 7.18
CA THR A 560 -24.84 61.51 7.58
C THR A 560 -23.75 60.98 8.56
N PRO A 561 -22.61 61.67 8.79
CA PRO A 561 -21.48 61.09 9.54
C PRO A 561 -21.46 61.37 11.05
N ARG A 562 -20.95 60.43 11.85
CA ARG A 562 -20.44 60.70 13.22
C ARG A 562 -18.92 60.91 13.20
N ARG A 563 -18.44 61.88 13.96
CA ARG A 563 -17.02 62.29 14.05
C ARG A 563 -16.22 61.26 14.85
N GLY A 564 -14.99 60.94 14.42
CA GLY A 564 -14.07 60.11 15.19
C GLY A 564 -12.92 59.45 14.41
N ALA A 565 -13.03 59.29 13.10
CA ALA A 565 -11.97 58.67 12.30
C ALA A 565 -10.69 59.55 12.27
N LYS A 566 -9.55 58.96 12.67
CA LYS A 566 -8.22 59.56 12.46
C LYS A 566 -8.03 59.79 10.95
N LYS A 567 -7.54 60.98 10.57
CA LYS A 567 -7.07 61.20 9.20
C LYS A 567 -5.87 60.30 8.97
N ILE A 568 -6.00 59.34 8.05
CA ILE A 568 -4.86 58.60 7.53
C ILE A 568 -4.08 59.53 6.62
N GLN A 569 -2.81 59.75 6.93
CA GLN A 569 -1.89 60.56 6.14
C GLN A 569 -1.08 59.65 5.22
N TYR A 570 -0.77 60.12 4.01
CA TYR A 570 -0.02 59.35 3.02
C TYR A 570 1.19 60.16 2.56
N CYS A 571 2.22 59.46 2.09
CA CYS A 571 3.32 60.07 1.36
C CYS A 571 3.60 59.28 0.07
N VAL A 572 4.26 59.93 -0.88
CA VAL A 572 4.72 59.29 -2.13
C VAL A 572 6.24 59.35 -2.19
N ALA A 573 6.87 58.21 -2.49
CA ALA A 573 8.31 58.13 -2.67
C ALA A 573 8.77 58.91 -3.90
N LYS A 574 9.68 59.87 -3.69
CA LYS A 574 10.34 60.67 -4.74
C LYS A 574 11.62 60.02 -5.26
N PHE A 575 12.25 59.19 -4.45
CA PHE A 575 13.48 58.48 -4.79
C PHE A 575 13.39 57.05 -4.22
N PRO A 576 13.95 56.05 -4.90
CA PRO A 576 13.99 54.70 -4.37
C PRO A 576 14.95 54.62 -3.17
N TYR A 577 14.61 53.81 -2.18
CA TYR A 577 15.43 53.48 -1.02
C TYR A 577 15.36 51.98 -0.75
N THR A 578 16.50 51.37 -0.42
CA THR A 578 16.60 49.94 -0.10
C THR A 578 16.95 49.81 1.38
N ALA A 579 16.14 49.07 2.13
CA ALA A 579 16.37 48.77 3.54
C ALA A 579 17.74 48.10 3.76
N GLU A 580 18.52 48.60 4.71
CA GLU A 580 19.78 48.02 5.18
C GLU A 580 19.57 46.97 6.28
N ASP A 581 18.47 47.04 7.04
CA ASP A 581 18.07 46.03 8.03
C ASP A 581 16.55 45.74 8.09
N ASP A 582 16.16 44.74 8.89
CA ASP A 582 14.79 44.24 9.02
C ASP A 582 13.79 45.23 9.67
N THR A 583 14.25 46.40 10.14
CA THR A 583 13.41 47.48 10.69
C THR A 583 13.09 48.59 9.68
N GLU A 584 13.75 48.58 8.52
CA GLU A 584 13.59 49.55 7.44
C GLU A 584 12.65 49.04 6.32
N LEU A 585 12.14 49.98 5.52
CA LEU A 585 11.21 49.72 4.43
C LEU A 585 11.83 50.09 3.08
N THR A 586 12.06 49.07 2.24
CA THR A 586 12.39 49.29 0.83
C THR A 586 11.20 49.91 0.09
N ILE A 587 11.44 51.05 -0.57
CA ILE A 587 10.46 51.84 -1.31
C ILE A 587 10.99 52.16 -2.72
N ALA A 588 10.12 52.14 -3.72
CA ALA A 588 10.43 52.53 -5.11
C ALA A 588 9.81 53.90 -5.44
N GLU A 589 10.40 54.62 -6.38
CA GLU A 589 9.87 55.92 -6.84
C GLU A 589 8.41 55.77 -7.35
N GLY A 590 7.51 56.60 -6.81
CA GLY A 590 6.07 56.55 -7.08
C GLY A 590 5.24 55.72 -6.09
N ASP A 591 5.87 54.97 -5.17
CA ASP A 591 5.13 54.20 -4.16
C ASP A 591 4.34 55.10 -3.21
N ARG A 592 3.05 54.80 -3.03
CA ARG A 592 2.15 55.51 -2.11
C ARG A 592 2.04 54.78 -0.79
N ILE A 593 2.67 55.33 0.23
CA ILE A 593 2.92 54.71 1.53
C ILE A 593 1.97 55.32 2.58
N GLU A 594 1.38 54.48 3.44
CA GLU A 594 0.55 54.94 4.55
C GLU A 594 1.42 55.34 5.74
N VAL A 595 1.28 56.57 6.24
CA VAL A 595 2.12 57.09 7.32
C VAL A 595 1.57 56.63 8.68
N ILE A 596 2.28 55.70 9.31
CA ILE A 596 1.96 55.16 10.64
C ILE A 596 2.50 56.08 11.75
N LYS A 597 3.71 56.61 11.55
CA LYS A 597 4.34 57.60 12.42
C LYS A 597 5.13 58.59 11.57
N GLY A 598 4.84 59.88 11.72
CA GLY A 598 5.54 60.96 11.03
C GLY A 598 7.00 61.12 11.46
N ASP A 599 7.70 62.05 10.81
CA ASP A 599 9.14 62.28 10.95
C ASP A 599 9.63 62.34 12.41
N ASP A 600 10.54 61.44 12.75
CA ASP A 600 11.24 61.37 14.03
C ASP A 600 12.74 61.25 13.76
N GLY A 601 13.45 62.38 13.81
CA GLY A 601 14.89 62.44 13.59
C GLY A 601 15.36 62.25 12.13
N GLY A 602 14.49 62.46 11.14
CA GLY A 602 14.80 62.28 9.71
C GLY A 602 14.27 60.98 9.10
N TRP A 603 13.55 60.18 9.88
CA TRP A 603 12.95 58.91 9.47
C TRP A 603 11.45 58.89 9.73
N THR A 604 10.69 58.31 8.80
CA THR A 604 9.23 58.15 8.87
C THR A 604 8.89 56.66 8.90
N THR A 605 7.92 56.26 9.71
CA THR A 605 7.41 54.88 9.71
C THR A 605 6.13 54.81 8.89
N GLY A 606 6.06 53.87 7.94
CA GLY A 606 4.85 53.65 7.14
C GLY A 606 4.63 52.22 6.71
N ASP A 607 3.46 51.96 6.13
CA ASP A 607 3.08 50.67 5.53
C ASP A 607 2.97 50.78 4.01
N LEU A 608 3.60 49.83 3.33
CA LEU A 608 3.51 49.62 1.89
C LEU A 608 3.14 48.15 1.61
N GLY A 609 1.85 47.91 1.35
CA GLY A 609 1.35 46.58 0.97
C GLY A 609 1.32 45.54 2.09
N GLY A 610 1.22 45.95 3.36
CA GLY A 610 1.24 45.07 4.53
C GLY A 610 2.65 44.79 5.07
N ARG A 611 3.61 45.69 4.81
CA ARG A 611 4.96 45.71 5.37
C ARG A 611 5.21 47.07 5.99
N THR A 612 5.39 47.08 7.30
CA THR A 612 5.74 48.29 8.07
C THR A 612 7.24 48.38 8.28
N GLY A 613 7.82 49.56 8.08
CA GLY A 613 9.22 49.84 8.40
C GLY A 613 9.56 51.32 8.30
N LEU A 614 10.82 51.65 8.60
CA LEU A 614 11.38 53.01 8.56
C LEU A 614 11.94 53.34 7.17
N PHE A 615 11.73 54.57 6.70
CA PHE A 615 12.38 55.10 5.50
C PHE A 615 12.78 56.58 5.69
N PRO A 616 13.79 57.10 4.98
CA PRO A 616 14.22 58.48 5.14
C PRO A 616 13.13 59.48 4.74
N THR A 617 12.79 60.40 5.64
CA THR A 617 11.74 61.42 5.42
C THR A 617 12.02 62.30 4.19
N SER A 618 13.30 62.51 3.85
CA SER A 618 13.74 63.28 2.68
C SER A 618 13.53 62.58 1.34
N TYR A 619 13.22 61.27 1.33
CA TYR A 619 12.99 60.48 0.11
C TYR A 619 11.51 60.43 -0.30
N VAL A 620 10.62 61.07 0.47
CA VAL A 620 9.16 61.08 0.23
C VAL A 620 8.58 62.50 0.18
N GLU A 621 7.34 62.61 -0.29
CA GLU A 621 6.51 63.82 -0.22
C GLU A 621 5.15 63.49 0.40
N PHE A 622 4.81 64.18 1.48
CA PHE A 622 3.53 64.00 2.19
C PHE A 622 2.38 64.68 1.42
N GLN A 623 1.21 64.02 1.44
CA GLN A 623 -0.04 64.46 0.79
C GLN A 623 -1.09 64.95 1.80
#